data_AF-A0A7D9E5I7-F1
#
_entry.id   AF-A0A7D9E5I7-F1
#
_cell.length_a   1.000
_cell.length_b   1.000
_cell.length_c   1.000
_cell.angle_alpha   90.00
_cell.angle_beta   90.00
_cell.angle_gamma   90.00
#
_symmetry.space_group_name_H-M   'P 1'
#
loop_
_entity.id
_entity.type
_entity.pdbx_description
1 polymer ?
#
loop_
_entity_poly.entity_id
_entity_poly.type
_entity_poly.pdbx_seq_one_letter_code
_entity_poly.pdbx_strand_id
1 'polypeptide(L)'
;DYIVKRLQQEDDQIAQDERLIRQYREETEKMRTQIKDLKTSAIVFQSAKCSLCSRPLELPVIHFFCQHSFHTVCFEGYAEKDEECPICAPENRKVLDIIRAQEEMKDLHDQFHNQLERANDGFSVVADYFGRGVFNKVTIVTDQTGKRTKGLPTMDEQTQRNLLMSKSPGNPFLT
;
A
#
# COMPACT_ATOMS: atom_id res chain seq x y z
N ASP A 1 -42.55 -9.78 -8.06
CA ASP A 1 -42.09 -8.72 -7.14
C ASP A 1 -40.73 -8.94 -6.47
N TYR A 2 -40.39 -10.14 -5.97
CA TYR A 2 -39.07 -10.39 -5.35
C TYR A 2 -37.87 -10.15 -6.30
N ILE A 3 -37.96 -10.62 -7.55
CA ILE A 3 -36.85 -10.51 -8.52
C ILE A 3 -36.58 -9.04 -8.87
N VAL A 4 -37.62 -8.24 -9.11
CA VAL A 4 -37.49 -6.81 -9.43
C VAL A 4 -36.84 -6.05 -8.27
N LYS A 5 -37.26 -6.32 -7.03
CA LYS A 5 -36.67 -5.70 -5.85
C LYS A 5 -35.20 -6.07 -5.66
N ARG A 6 -34.83 -7.32 -5.94
CA ARG A 6 -33.44 -7.78 -5.84
C ARG A 6 -32.55 -7.14 -6.90
N LEU A 7 -33.02 -7.04 -8.15
CA LEU A 7 -32.31 -6.36 -9.22
C LEU A 7 -32.09 -4.87 -8.88
N GLN A 8 -33.10 -4.18 -8.35
CA GLN A 8 -32.95 -2.79 -7.91
C GLN A 8 -31.90 -2.63 -6.80
N GLN A 9 -31.87 -3.55 -5.83
CA GLN A 9 -30.84 -3.52 -4.77
C GLN A 9 -29.43 -3.73 -5.32
N GLU A 10 -29.27 -4.64 -6.29
CA GLU A 10 -28.00 -4.89 -6.94
C GLU A 10 -27.56 -3.68 -7.78
N ASP A 11 -28.49 -3.03 -8.51
CA ASP A 11 -28.21 -1.79 -9.26
C ASP A 11 -27.78 -0.64 -8.34
N ASP A 12 -28.44 -0.47 -7.19
CA ASP A 12 -28.08 0.53 -6.18
C ASP A 12 -26.67 0.26 -5.61
N GLN A 13 -26.34 -1.01 -5.36
CA GLN A 13 -25.03 -1.41 -4.87
C GLN A 13 -23.93 -1.13 -5.90
N ILE A 14 -24.17 -1.48 -7.17
CA ILE A 14 -23.25 -1.18 -8.28
C ILE A 14 -23.03 0.33 -8.38
N ALA A 15 -24.10 1.14 -8.30
CA ALA A 15 -24.00 2.58 -8.36
C ALA A 15 -23.20 3.19 -7.19
N GLN A 16 -23.29 2.59 -5.99
CA GLN A 16 -22.47 2.98 -4.83
C GLN A 16 -20.99 2.61 -5.04
N ASP A 17 -20.72 1.38 -5.45
CA ASP A 17 -19.36 0.89 -5.69
C ASP A 17 -18.65 1.72 -6.77
N GLU A 18 -19.35 2.05 -7.86
CA GLU A 18 -18.82 2.94 -8.90
C GLU A 18 -18.46 4.34 -8.38
N ARG A 19 -19.26 4.90 -7.47
CA ARG A 19 -18.96 6.20 -6.85
C ARG A 19 -17.71 6.12 -6.00
N LEU A 20 -17.57 5.07 -5.19
CA LEU A 20 -16.38 4.84 -4.37
C LEU A 20 -15.14 4.65 -5.24
N ILE A 21 -15.23 3.87 -6.32
CA ILE A 21 -14.12 3.69 -7.27
C ILE A 21 -13.68 5.02 -7.87
N ARG A 22 -14.62 5.89 -8.28
CA ARG A 22 -14.29 7.22 -8.79
C ARG A 22 -13.58 8.07 -7.74
N GLN A 23 -14.11 8.12 -6.52
CA GLN A 23 -13.51 8.86 -5.42
C GLN A 23 -12.08 8.38 -5.12
N TYR A 24 -11.88 7.07 -4.95
CA TYR A 24 -10.56 6.51 -4.66
C TYR A 24 -9.55 6.76 -5.78
N ARG A 25 -9.99 6.75 -7.05
CA ARG A 25 -9.13 7.10 -8.19
C ARG A 25 -8.69 8.55 -8.14
N GLU A 26 -9.61 9.47 -7.87
CA GLU A 26 -9.29 10.89 -7.75
C GLU A 26 -8.36 11.17 -6.57
N GLU A 27 -8.60 10.55 -5.42
CA GLU A 27 -7.72 10.66 -4.24
C GLU A 27 -6.33 10.09 -4.52
N THR A 28 -6.24 8.96 -5.22
CA THR A 28 -4.96 8.37 -5.64
C THR A 28 -4.19 9.30 -6.56
N GLU A 29 -4.86 9.93 -7.52
CA GLU A 29 -4.20 10.89 -8.43
C GLU A 29 -3.75 12.15 -7.70
N LYS A 30 -4.55 12.66 -6.76
CA LYS A 30 -4.16 13.76 -5.86
C LYS A 30 -2.93 13.40 -5.03
N MET A 31 -2.87 12.18 -4.46
CA MET A 31 -1.69 11.73 -3.73
C MET A 31 -0.46 11.61 -4.63
N ARG A 32 -0.61 11.11 -5.87
CA ARG A 32 0.49 11.02 -6.84
C ARG A 32 1.06 12.38 -7.24
N THR A 33 0.18 13.34 -7.49
CA THR A 33 0.57 14.72 -7.80
C THR A 33 1.28 15.36 -6.61
N GLN A 34 0.75 15.20 -5.40
CA GLN A 34 1.42 15.64 -4.17
C GLN A 34 2.82 15.03 -4.00
N ILE A 35 2.99 13.72 -4.23
CA ILE A 35 4.31 13.07 -4.18
C ILE A 35 5.28 13.69 -5.20
N LYS A 36 4.81 13.95 -6.42
CA LYS A 36 5.63 14.59 -7.47
C LYS A 36 6.03 16.01 -7.07
N ASP A 37 5.10 16.77 -6.52
CA ASP A 37 5.35 18.14 -6.08
C ASP A 37 6.37 18.15 -4.92
N LEU A 38 6.20 17.28 -3.91
CA LEU A 38 7.16 17.14 -2.81
C LEU A 38 8.59 16.78 -3.30
N LYS A 39 8.71 16.04 -4.40
CA LYS A 39 10.03 15.64 -4.97
C LYS A 39 10.68 16.72 -5.83
N THR A 40 9.90 17.59 -6.47
CA THR A 40 10.41 18.51 -7.50
C THR A 40 10.32 19.98 -7.13
N SER A 41 9.45 20.35 -6.18
CA SER A 41 9.22 21.74 -5.80
C SER A 41 9.96 22.11 -4.52
N ALA A 42 10.38 23.37 -4.43
CA ALA A 42 10.91 23.93 -3.21
C ALA A 42 9.76 24.24 -2.24
N ILE A 43 9.87 23.81 -0.99
CA ILE A 43 8.86 24.05 0.04
C ILE A 43 9.29 25.24 0.89
N VAL A 44 8.40 26.23 1.03
CA VAL A 44 8.62 27.41 1.86
C VAL A 44 8.11 27.13 3.27
N PHE A 45 8.99 27.15 4.25
CA PHE A 45 8.63 27.00 5.66
C PHE A 45 8.25 28.35 6.25
N GLN A 46 6.96 28.53 6.55
CA GLN A 46 6.42 29.73 7.20
C GLN A 46 6.26 29.59 8.72
N SER A 47 6.47 28.38 9.27
CA SER A 47 6.34 28.15 10.70
C SER A 47 7.44 28.87 11.47
N ALA A 48 7.04 29.87 12.26
CA ALA A 48 7.94 30.58 13.17
C ALA A 48 7.95 30.00 14.59
N LYS A 49 7.26 28.86 14.84
CA LYS A 49 7.11 28.27 16.18
C LYS A 49 7.48 26.78 16.18
N CYS A 50 8.12 26.35 17.26
CA CYS A 50 8.50 24.95 17.46
C CYS A 50 7.25 24.09 17.70
N SER A 51 7.13 22.97 16.99
CA SER A 51 5.96 22.09 17.09
C SER A 51 5.89 21.30 18.42
N LEU A 52 6.95 21.29 19.23
CA LEU A 52 6.97 20.63 20.55
C LEU A 52 6.76 21.61 21.71
N CYS A 53 7.52 22.71 21.74
CA CYS A 53 7.50 23.65 22.86
C CYS A 53 6.66 24.91 22.60
N SER A 54 6.15 25.10 21.37
CA SER A 54 5.33 26.23 20.91
C SER A 54 5.98 27.63 21.00
N ARG A 55 7.27 27.70 21.37
CA ARG A 55 8.06 28.93 21.43
C ARG A 55 8.53 29.36 20.04
N PRO A 56 8.80 30.66 19.82
CA PRO A 56 9.39 31.11 18.58
C PRO A 56 10.69 30.35 18.26
N LEU A 57 10.86 30.00 17.00
CA LEU A 57 12.03 29.30 16.51
C LEU A 57 13.22 30.25 16.46
N GLU A 58 14.35 29.77 16.98
CA GLU A 58 15.65 30.46 16.90
C GLU A 58 16.59 29.58 16.09
N LEU A 59 17.43 30.22 15.27
CA LEU A 59 18.41 29.49 14.45
C LEU A 59 19.47 28.86 15.37
N PRO A 60 19.91 27.61 15.12
CA PRO A 60 19.54 26.73 14.01
C PRO A 60 18.20 25.97 14.21
N VAL A 61 17.47 25.77 13.10
CA VAL A 61 16.15 25.11 13.08
C VAL A 61 16.18 23.90 12.16
N ILE A 62 15.49 22.82 12.56
CA ILE A 62 15.29 21.63 11.74
C ILE A 62 13.86 21.65 11.19
N HIS A 63 13.72 21.49 9.87
CA HIS A 63 12.45 21.49 9.16
C HIS A 63 12.23 20.16 8.45
N PHE A 64 11.01 19.62 8.54
CA PHE A 64 10.58 18.43 7.82
C PHE A 64 9.54 18.78 6.76
N PHE A 65 9.48 18.02 5.66
CA PHE A 65 8.47 18.24 4.60
C PHE A 65 7.02 18.00 5.04
N CYS A 66 6.79 17.40 6.21
CA CYS A 66 5.48 17.40 6.87
C CYS A 66 5.12 18.75 7.52
N GLN A 67 5.91 19.81 7.26
CA GLN A 67 5.76 21.18 7.77
C GLN A 67 5.96 21.36 9.29
N HIS A 68 6.43 20.32 9.98
CA HIS A 68 6.86 20.44 11.37
C HIS A 68 8.27 21.02 11.45
N SER A 69 8.45 21.92 12.41
CA SER A 69 9.70 22.67 12.61
C SER A 69 10.08 22.63 14.09
N PHE A 70 11.36 22.40 14.38
CA PHE A 70 11.84 22.15 15.73
C PHE A 70 13.13 22.92 16.02
N HIS A 71 13.32 23.32 17.28
CA HIS A 71 14.65 23.66 17.78
C HIS A 71 15.52 22.40 17.78
N THR A 72 16.82 22.54 17.56
CA THR A 72 17.79 21.43 17.64
C THR A 72 17.67 20.68 18.96
N VAL A 73 17.63 21.40 20.08
CA VAL A 73 17.49 20.81 21.43
C VAL A 73 16.18 20.05 21.60
N CYS A 74 15.07 20.59 21.08
CA CYS A 74 13.78 19.91 21.14
C CYS A 74 13.74 18.68 20.24
N PHE A 75 14.45 18.70 19.12
CA PHE A 75 14.56 17.55 18.23
C PHE A 75 15.39 16.44 18.87
N GLU A 76 16.61 16.73 19.34
CA GLU A 76 17.51 15.76 19.98
C GLU A 76 16.90 15.10 21.22
N GLY A 77 16.05 15.82 21.97
CA GLY A 77 15.40 15.27 23.16
C GLY A 77 14.22 14.33 22.89
N TYR A 78 13.63 14.37 21.69
CA TYR A 78 12.38 13.65 21.37
C TYR A 78 12.47 12.74 20.14
N ALA A 79 13.41 12.97 19.23
CA ALA A 79 13.58 12.16 18.05
C ALA A 79 14.35 10.87 18.36
N GLU A 80 13.84 9.73 17.89
CA GLU A 80 14.55 8.44 17.96
C GLU A 80 15.61 8.31 16.85
N LYS A 81 15.42 9.01 15.73
CA LYS A 81 16.31 9.02 14.57
C LYS A 81 16.40 10.41 13.96
N ASP A 82 17.57 10.73 13.41
CA ASP A 82 17.89 12.04 12.84
C ASP A 82 17.10 12.38 11.56
N GLU A 83 16.49 11.38 10.93
CA GLU A 83 15.80 11.49 9.64
C GLU A 83 14.27 11.50 9.77
N GLU A 84 13.74 11.34 10.98
CA GLU A 84 12.30 11.16 11.22
C GLU A 84 11.72 12.31 12.06
N CYS A 85 10.57 12.84 11.64
CA CYS A 85 9.86 13.84 12.42
C CYS A 85 9.27 13.19 13.69
N PRO A 86 9.58 13.66 14.90
CA PRO A 86 9.15 13.01 16.15
C PRO A 86 7.62 12.98 16.33
N ILE A 87 6.89 13.89 15.68
CA ILE A 87 5.42 13.93 15.72
C ILE A 87 4.81 12.88 14.77
N CYS A 88 5.39 12.70 13.58
CA CYS A 88 4.84 11.82 12.55
C CYS A 88 5.40 10.39 12.60
N ALA A 89 6.59 10.20 13.19
CA ALA A 89 7.27 8.92 13.25
C ALA A 89 6.43 7.80 13.87
N PRO A 90 5.68 8.01 14.99
CA PRO A 90 4.88 6.94 15.59
C PRO A 90 3.80 6.40 14.65
N GLU A 91 3.07 7.29 13.95
CA GLU A 91 2.03 6.89 13.00
C GLU A 91 2.64 6.26 11.73
N ASN A 92 3.72 6.83 11.21
CA ASN A 92 4.42 6.27 10.06
C ASN A 92 4.95 4.86 10.37
N ARG A 93 5.46 4.62 11.58
CA ARG A 93 5.94 3.30 12.00
C ARG A 93 4.84 2.27 12.05
N LYS A 94 3.64 2.62 12.55
CA LYS A 94 2.47 1.73 12.49
C LYS A 94 2.15 1.31 11.06
N VAL A 95 2.16 2.25 10.12
CA VAL A 95 1.90 1.97 8.70
C VAL A 95 2.98 1.06 8.12
N LEU A 96 4.26 1.33 8.41
CA LEU A 96 5.38 0.50 7.96
C LEU A 96 5.36 -0.91 8.54
N ASP A 97 4.92 -1.07 9.79
CA ASP A 97 4.79 -2.38 10.43
C ASP A 97 3.62 -3.18 9.82
N ILE A 98 2.51 -2.53 9.48
CA ILE A 98 1.41 -3.16 8.71
C ILE A 98 1.93 -3.65 7.36
N ILE A 99 2.68 -2.81 6.64
CA ILE A 99 3.26 -3.19 5.34
C ILE A 99 4.19 -4.38 5.51
N ARG A 100 5.08 -4.36 6.51
CA ARG A 100 6.01 -5.48 6.77
C ARG A 100 5.26 -6.78 7.07
N ALA A 101 4.23 -6.72 7.90
CA ALA A 101 3.39 -7.89 8.19
C ALA A 101 2.71 -8.44 6.94
N GLN A 102 2.26 -7.58 6.02
CA GLN A 102 1.71 -8.00 4.73
C GLN A 102 2.77 -8.67 3.83
N GLU A 103 4.04 -8.26 3.91
CA GLU A 103 5.13 -8.89 3.16
C GLU A 103 5.51 -10.26 3.71
N GLU A 104 5.54 -10.43 5.03
CA GLU A 104 5.79 -11.72 5.69
C GLU A 104 4.70 -12.75 5.37
N MET A 105 3.47 -12.29 5.09
CA MET A 105 2.37 -13.15 4.65
C MET A 105 2.56 -13.70 3.22
N LYS A 106 3.58 -13.31 2.46
CA LYS A 106 3.85 -13.83 1.10
C LYS A 106 4.34 -15.27 1.09
N ASP A 107 4.94 -15.74 2.18
CA ASP A 107 5.36 -17.14 2.36
C ASP A 107 4.16 -18.07 2.67
N LEU A 108 2.95 -17.52 2.71
CA LEU A 108 1.70 -18.21 3.05
C LEU A 108 1.06 -18.96 1.86
N HIS A 109 1.82 -19.25 0.81
CA HIS A 109 1.30 -19.87 -0.41
C HIS A 109 0.71 -21.27 -0.15
N ASP A 110 1.38 -22.06 0.71
CA ASP A 110 0.92 -23.41 1.05
C ASP A 110 -0.32 -23.38 1.95
N GLN A 111 -0.41 -22.42 2.87
CA GLN A 111 -1.59 -22.26 3.72
C GLN A 111 -2.79 -21.74 2.92
N PHE A 112 -2.58 -20.86 1.94
CA PHE A 112 -3.61 -20.43 1.01
C PHE A 112 -4.20 -21.62 0.25
N HIS A 113 -3.36 -22.47 -0.35
CA HIS A 113 -3.84 -23.65 -1.08
C HIS A 113 -4.60 -24.63 -0.18
N ASN A 114 -4.09 -24.91 1.02
CA ASN A 114 -4.78 -25.77 1.98
C ASN A 114 -6.15 -25.21 2.42
N GLN A 115 -6.26 -23.88 2.59
CA GLN A 115 -7.54 -23.26 2.94
C GLN A 115 -8.50 -23.25 1.75
N LEU A 116 -8.00 -23.00 0.54
CA LEU A 116 -8.79 -22.98 -0.68
C LEU A 116 -9.38 -24.36 -0.99
N GLU A 117 -8.61 -25.43 -0.83
CA GLU A 117 -9.07 -26.81 -1.04
C GLU A 117 -10.14 -27.26 -0.04
N ARG A 118 -10.13 -26.70 1.17
CA ARG A 118 -11.06 -27.06 2.25
C ARG A 118 -12.26 -26.11 2.37
N ALA A 119 -12.23 -24.96 1.69
CA ALA A 119 -13.26 -23.95 1.81
C ALA A 119 -14.52 -24.31 1.02
N ASN A 120 -15.68 -24.04 1.63
CA ASN A 120 -16.97 -24.20 0.98
C ASN A 120 -17.21 -23.10 -0.08
N ASP A 121 -16.63 -21.91 0.13
CA ASP A 121 -16.62 -20.80 -0.82
C ASP A 121 -15.18 -20.36 -1.08
N GLY A 122 -14.60 -20.88 -2.18
CA GLY A 122 -13.25 -20.53 -2.59
C GLY A 122 -13.10 -19.08 -3.05
N PHE A 123 -14.18 -18.44 -3.53
CA PHE A 123 -14.12 -17.04 -3.97
C PHE A 123 -13.90 -16.11 -2.78
N SER A 124 -14.59 -16.32 -1.67
CA SER A 124 -14.38 -15.54 -0.44
C SER A 124 -12.95 -15.67 0.09
N VAL A 125 -12.35 -16.87 0.03
CA VAL A 125 -10.94 -17.07 0.43
C VAL A 125 -10.00 -16.29 -0.48
N VAL A 126 -10.20 -16.37 -1.80
CA VAL A 126 -9.40 -15.61 -2.77
C VAL A 126 -9.56 -14.11 -2.55
N ALA A 127 -10.79 -13.62 -2.32
CA ALA A 127 -11.09 -12.22 -2.10
C ALA A 127 -10.43 -11.68 -0.82
N ASP A 128 -10.42 -12.45 0.27
CA ASP A 128 -9.74 -12.08 1.52
C ASP A 128 -8.21 -12.00 1.34
N TYR A 129 -7.60 -13.02 0.72
CA TYR A 129 -6.15 -13.02 0.46
C TYR A 129 -5.74 -11.92 -0.53
N PHE A 130 -6.57 -11.63 -1.52
CA PHE A 130 -6.36 -10.52 -2.45
C PHE A 130 -6.49 -9.17 -1.74
N GLY A 131 -7.51 -8.99 -0.90
CA GLY A 131 -7.72 -7.78 -0.11
C GLY A 131 -6.60 -7.49 0.89
N ARG A 132 -5.96 -8.53 1.42
CA ARG A 132 -4.77 -8.43 2.30
C ARG A 132 -3.49 -8.08 1.54
N GLY A 133 -3.51 -8.08 0.21
CA GLY A 133 -2.35 -7.74 -0.61
C GLY A 133 -1.27 -8.81 -0.65
N VAL A 134 -1.58 -10.06 -0.30
CA VAL A 134 -0.62 -11.19 -0.25
C VAL A 134 0.05 -11.44 -1.61
N PHE A 135 -0.66 -11.15 -2.71
CA PHE A 135 -0.13 -11.30 -4.08
C PHE A 135 0.55 -10.03 -4.62
N ASN A 136 0.44 -8.90 -3.91
CA ASN A 136 1.01 -7.64 -4.35
C ASN A 136 2.44 -7.46 -3.80
N LYS A 137 3.38 -7.15 -4.68
CA LYS A 137 4.68 -6.62 -4.27
C LYS A 137 4.51 -5.17 -3.83
N VAL A 138 4.20 -4.96 -2.55
CA VAL A 138 4.28 -3.63 -1.94
C VAL A 138 5.72 -3.13 -2.15
N THR A 139 5.88 -2.09 -2.98
CA THR A 139 7.19 -1.48 -3.22
C THR A 139 7.21 -0.20 -2.41
N ILE A 140 7.84 -0.23 -1.23
CA ILE A 140 8.06 1.00 -0.47
C ILE A 140 9.08 1.82 -1.25
N VAL A 141 8.64 2.92 -1.85
CA VAL A 141 9.54 3.89 -2.48
C VAL A 141 10.17 4.73 -1.36
N THR A 142 11.15 4.16 -0.67
CA THR A 142 12.08 4.95 0.12
C THR A 142 13.06 5.61 -0.85
N ASP A 143 13.32 6.91 -0.67
CA ASP A 143 14.30 7.64 -1.48
C ASP A 143 15.71 7.22 -1.05
N GLN A 144 16.10 6.00 -1.42
CA GLN A 144 17.44 5.51 -1.23
C GLN A 144 18.33 6.24 -2.23
N THR A 145 19.01 7.27 -1.77
CA THR A 145 20.17 7.82 -2.46
C THR A 145 21.17 6.68 -2.71
N GLY A 146 21.11 6.07 -3.91
CA GLY A 146 22.23 5.31 -4.47
C GLY A 146 22.10 3.80 -4.71
N LYS A 147 20.92 3.15 -4.74
CA LYS A 147 20.82 1.79 -5.30
C LYS A 147 19.64 1.62 -6.26
N ARG A 148 19.95 1.64 -7.56
CA ARG A 148 19.03 1.18 -8.61
C ARG A 148 18.74 -0.31 -8.38
N THR A 149 17.57 -0.65 -7.88
CA THR A 149 17.06 -2.02 -7.98
C THR A 149 16.58 -2.24 -9.40
N LYS A 150 17.09 -3.31 -10.02
CA LYS A 150 16.74 -3.74 -11.37
C LYS A 150 15.24 -4.04 -11.46
N GLY A 151 14.72 -3.87 -12.68
CA GLY A 151 13.31 -3.86 -13.00
C GLY A 151 12.50 -5.07 -12.57
N LEU A 152 11.19 -4.88 -12.74
CA LEU A 152 10.12 -5.88 -12.67
C LEU A 152 10.62 -7.28 -13.08
N PRO A 153 10.44 -8.33 -12.24
CA PRO A 153 10.68 -9.68 -12.70
C PRO A 153 9.61 -10.02 -13.73
N THR A 154 9.98 -10.00 -14.99
CA THR A 154 9.24 -10.66 -16.06
C THR A 154 9.16 -12.13 -15.69
N MET A 155 7.94 -12.67 -15.59
CA MET A 155 7.73 -14.11 -15.46
C MET A 155 8.49 -14.82 -16.58
N ASP A 156 9.28 -15.82 -16.22
CA ASP A 156 10.09 -16.57 -17.16
C ASP A 156 9.19 -17.41 -18.09
N GLU A 157 9.51 -17.36 -19.38
CA GLU A 157 8.79 -18.03 -20.46
C GLU A 157 8.73 -19.56 -20.28
N GLN A 158 9.68 -20.10 -19.49
CA GLN A 158 9.75 -21.52 -19.14
C GLN A 158 8.62 -21.92 -18.18
N THR A 159 8.35 -21.09 -17.16
CA THR A 159 7.24 -21.29 -16.22
C THR A 159 5.88 -21.17 -16.92
N GLN A 160 5.75 -20.27 -17.92
CA GLN A 160 4.55 -20.21 -18.77
C GLN A 160 4.35 -21.46 -19.64
N ARG A 161 5.42 -22.01 -20.25
CA ARG A 161 5.34 -23.26 -21.03
C ARG A 161 4.94 -24.45 -20.16
N ASN A 162 5.50 -24.56 -18.95
CA ASN A 162 5.23 -25.70 -18.06
C ASN A 162 3.77 -25.73 -17.58
N LEU A 163 3.12 -24.56 -17.45
CA LEU A 163 1.71 -24.46 -17.07
C LEU A 163 0.75 -24.81 -18.23
N LEU A 164 1.18 -24.61 -19.47
CA LEU A 164 0.41 -24.95 -20.68
C LEU A 164 0.53 -26.43 -21.08
N MET A 165 1.60 -27.12 -20.69
CA MET A 165 1.84 -28.52 -21.08
C MET A 165 1.29 -29.56 -20.08
N SER A 166 0.78 -29.16 -18.91
CA SER A 166 0.30 -30.09 -17.87
C SER A 166 -1.22 -30.39 -17.90
N LYS A 167 -1.97 -29.81 -18.85
CA LYS A 167 -3.40 -30.11 -19.05
C LYS A 167 -3.64 -30.86 -20.36
N SER A 168 -3.49 -32.18 -20.31
CA SER A 168 -4.21 -33.10 -21.18
C SER A 168 -5.02 -34.07 -20.31
N PRO A 169 -6.33 -33.86 -20.13
CA PRO A 169 -7.19 -34.90 -19.58
C PRO A 169 -7.44 -35.96 -20.66
N GLY A 170 -6.98 -37.19 -20.42
CA GLY A 170 -7.44 -38.35 -21.18
C GLY A 170 -8.95 -38.51 -21.01
N ASN A 171 -9.69 -38.32 -22.09
CA ASN A 171 -11.14 -38.47 -22.14
C ASN A 171 -11.49 -39.96 -22.37
N PRO A 172 -12.23 -40.65 -21.48
CA PRO A 172 -12.49 -42.08 -21.59
C PRO A 172 -13.75 -42.41 -22.41
N PHE A 173 -13.94 -41.76 -23.55
CA PHE A 173 -15.02 -42.11 -24.47
C PHE A 173 -14.55 -41.90 -25.92
N LEU A 174 -14.12 -43.00 -26.55
CA LEU A 174 -14.31 -43.38 -27.96
C LEU A 174 -13.39 -44.58 -28.29
N THR A 175 -14.05 -45.74 -28.46
CA THR A 175 -13.60 -47.07 -29.00
C THR A 175 -12.28 -47.67 -28.52
#